data_AF-A0AA35TTX1-F1
#
_entry.id   AF-A0AA35TTX1-F1
#
_cell.length_a   1.000
_cell.length_b   1.000
_cell.length_c   1.000
_cell.angle_alpha   90.00
_cell.angle_beta   90.00
_cell.angle_gamma   90.00
#
_symmetry.space_group_name_H-M   'P 1'
#
loop_
_entity.id
_entity.type
_entity.pdbx_description
1 polymer ?
#
loop_
_entity_poly.entity_id
_entity_poly.type
_entity_poly.pdbx_seq_one_letter_code
_entity_poly.pdbx_strand_id
1 'polypeptide(L)'
;MEIEKRGSVVLICMNRPHRQNKLTSEIMQQLMEGLDIAESWEDATCLVTTGMGKFYSAGLDINTETPLNQDPHQIAHDMGLLQKLVARLLTFPLPTIAAITGHAFGGGAFLALAHDYRIMSSGRGWWCLPAAIVGLQIPLSTGFTALLRDSH
;
A
#
# COMPACT_ATOMS: atom_id res chain seq x y z
N MET A 1 2.78 10.83 -7.86
CA MET A 1 1.42 10.41 -7.45
C MET A 1 0.43 11.21 -8.28
N GLU A 2 -0.71 10.63 -8.62
CA GLU A 2 -1.84 11.38 -9.20
C GLU A 2 -3.05 11.24 -8.28
N ILE A 3 -3.72 12.35 -8.01
CA ILE A 3 -4.94 12.38 -7.20
C ILE A 3 -5.99 13.09 -8.04
N GLU A 4 -7.11 12.44 -8.29
CA GLU A 4 -8.19 13.00 -9.07
C GLU A 4 -9.55 12.68 -8.48
N LYS A 5 -10.52 13.55 -8.75
CA LYS A 5 -11.91 13.34 -8.38
C LYS A 5 -12.71 12.93 -9.61
N ARG A 6 -13.41 11.80 -9.54
CA ARG A 6 -14.31 11.30 -10.59
C ARG A 6 -15.74 11.24 -10.05
N GLY A 7 -16.51 12.31 -10.26
CA GLY A 7 -17.81 12.46 -9.60
C GLY A 7 -17.62 12.53 -8.08
N SER A 8 -18.25 11.62 -7.34
CA SER A 8 -18.09 11.50 -5.88
C SER A 8 -16.99 10.51 -5.45
N VAL A 9 -16.16 10.03 -6.37
CA VAL A 9 -15.07 9.07 -6.07
C VAL A 9 -13.74 9.78 -6.10
N VAL A 10 -12.89 9.55 -5.10
CA VAL A 10 -11.49 9.99 -5.09
C VAL A 10 -10.61 8.87 -5.59
N LEU A 11 -9.78 9.13 -6.61
CA LEU A 11 -8.79 8.16 -7.10
C LEU A 11 -7.38 8.64 -6.76
N ILE A 12 -6.64 7.81 -6.04
CA ILE A 12 -5.20 7.97 -5.81
C ILE A 12 -4.47 6.91 -6.64
N CYS A 13 -3.68 7.37 -7.62
CA CYS A 13 -2.93 6.50 -8.53
C CYS A 13 -1.42 6.60 -8.27
N MET A 14 -0.83 5.47 -7.88
CA MET A 14 0.62 5.30 -7.84
C MET A 14 1.14 5.20 -9.28
N ASN A 15 1.72 6.29 -9.77
CA ASN A 15 2.23 6.40 -11.14
C ASN A 15 3.78 6.39 -11.19
N ARG A 16 4.39 5.26 -10.81
CA ARG A 16 5.83 4.98 -10.98
C ARG A 16 6.05 3.55 -11.52
N PRO A 17 5.48 3.20 -12.69
CA PRO A 17 5.52 1.84 -13.22
C PRO A 17 6.95 1.31 -13.44
N HIS A 18 7.89 2.19 -13.82
CA HIS A 18 9.30 1.85 -14.03
C HIS A 18 10.03 1.47 -12.72
N ARG A 19 9.50 1.87 -11.56
CA ARG A 19 9.96 1.46 -10.23
C ARG A 19 8.95 0.55 -9.54
N GLN A 20 8.07 -0.12 -10.29
CA GLN A 20 7.10 -1.08 -9.75
C GLN A 20 6.25 -0.51 -8.60
N ASN A 21 6.03 0.81 -8.57
CA ASN A 21 5.30 1.50 -7.51
C ASN A 21 5.82 1.15 -6.09
N LYS A 22 7.14 1.08 -5.92
CA LYS A 22 7.80 0.89 -4.61
C LYS A 22 7.39 1.97 -3.61
N LEU A 23 7.12 1.54 -2.37
CA LEU A 23 6.75 2.38 -1.24
C LEU A 23 8.01 2.93 -0.58
N THR A 24 8.58 3.98 -1.18
CA THR A 24 9.61 4.80 -0.53
C THR A 24 8.98 5.73 0.51
N SER A 25 9.78 6.30 1.41
CA SER A 25 9.31 7.26 2.43
C SER A 25 8.50 8.41 1.79
N GLU A 26 9.00 8.95 0.68
CA GLU A 26 8.33 9.98 -0.13
C GLU A 26 6.95 9.53 -0.64
N ILE A 27 6.83 8.32 -1.17
CA ILE A 27 5.57 7.81 -1.71
C ILE A 27 4.57 7.55 -0.59
N MET A 28 5.02 7.03 0.55
CA MET A 28 4.14 6.83 1.71
C MET A 28 3.64 8.17 2.26
N GLN A 29 4.47 9.21 2.27
CA GLN A 29 4.04 10.56 2.65
C GLN A 29 3.04 11.14 1.65
N GLN A 30 3.27 11.01 0.34
CA GLN A 30 2.31 11.45 -0.69
C GLN A 30 0.97 10.70 -0.59
N LEU A 31 0.99 9.42 -0.18
CA LEU A 31 -0.24 8.68 0.09
C LEU A 31 -0.98 9.27 1.29
N MET A 32 -0.30 9.56 2.41
CA MET A 32 -0.91 10.21 3.58
C MET A 32 -1.53 11.56 3.20
N GLU A 33 -0.80 12.40 2.48
CA GLU A 33 -1.31 13.70 1.98
C GLU A 33 -2.53 13.51 1.06
N GLY A 34 -2.53 12.45 0.24
CA GLY A 34 -3.67 12.10 -0.59
C GLY A 34 -4.91 11.66 0.19
N LEU A 35 -4.71 10.97 1.33
CA LEU A 35 -5.81 10.65 2.25
C LEU A 35 -6.40 11.90 2.88
N ASP A 36 -5.56 12.87 3.25
CA ASP A 36 -6.03 14.14 3.82
C ASP A 36 -6.80 14.97 2.77
N ILE A 37 -6.32 15.00 1.52
CA ILE A 37 -7.06 15.62 0.40
C ILE A 37 -8.40 14.93 0.18
N ALA A 38 -8.43 13.59 0.18
CA ALA A 38 -9.66 12.83 -0.03
C ALA A 38 -10.71 13.11 1.06
N GLU A 39 -10.27 13.22 2.33
CA GLU A 39 -11.13 13.54 3.46
C GLU A 39 -11.65 15.00 3.43
N SER A 40 -10.90 15.91 2.80
CA SER A 40 -11.31 17.31 2.66
C SER A 40 -12.46 17.55 1.66
N TRP A 41 -12.83 16.55 0.85
CA TRP A 41 -13.91 16.67 -0.13
C TRP A 41 -15.23 16.18 0.44
N GLU A 42 -16.09 17.14 0.83
CA GLU A 42 -17.35 16.87 1.54
C GLU A 42 -18.34 15.96 0.80
N ASP A 43 -18.32 15.95 -0.53
CA ASP A 43 -19.16 15.12 -1.40
C ASP A 43 -18.48 13.82 -1.86
N ALA A 44 -17.30 13.49 -1.32
CA ALA A 44 -16.66 12.22 -1.56
C ALA A 44 -17.43 11.09 -0.86
N THR A 45 -17.66 10.01 -1.61
CA THR A 45 -18.43 8.83 -1.18
C THR A 45 -17.55 7.60 -0.99
N CYS A 46 -16.40 7.56 -1.66
CA CYS A 46 -15.39 6.52 -1.46
C CYS A 46 -14.02 6.97 -1.97
N LEU A 47 -13.00 6.30 -1.45
CA LEU A 47 -11.62 6.39 -1.91
C LEU A 47 -11.25 5.13 -2.68
N VAL A 48 -10.61 5.29 -3.83
CA VAL A 48 -10.01 4.22 -4.60
C VAL A 48 -8.50 4.46 -4.66
N THR A 49 -7.71 3.46 -4.31
CA THR A 49 -6.28 3.45 -4.62
C THR A 49 -5.99 2.49 -5.76
N THR A 50 -5.07 2.87 -6.62
CA THR A 50 -4.64 2.02 -7.75
C THR A 50 -3.18 2.27 -8.09
N GLY A 51 -2.62 1.44 -8.98
CA GLY A 51 -1.26 1.61 -9.50
C GLY A 51 -1.24 1.56 -11.02
N MET A 52 -0.37 2.35 -11.64
CA MET A 52 -0.17 2.29 -13.09
C MET A 52 0.78 1.17 -13.48
N GLY A 53 0.47 0.46 -14.57
CA GLY A 53 1.32 -0.59 -15.15
C GLY A 53 1.07 -1.97 -14.54
N LYS A 54 2.14 -2.78 -14.41
CA LYS A 54 2.06 -4.19 -13.98
C LYS A 54 1.97 -4.40 -12.47
N PHE A 55 2.16 -3.34 -11.68
CA PHE A 55 2.19 -3.41 -10.23
C PHE A 55 1.16 -2.45 -9.66
N TYR A 56 0.33 -2.94 -8.75
CA TYR A 56 -0.28 -2.06 -7.76
C TYR A 56 0.84 -1.48 -6.89
N SER A 57 1.63 -2.35 -6.25
CA SER A 57 2.89 -1.99 -5.60
C SER A 57 3.76 -3.22 -5.31
N ALA A 58 5.07 -3.10 -5.54
CA ALA A 58 6.06 -4.10 -5.15
C ALA A 58 6.53 -3.96 -3.68
N GLY A 59 5.82 -3.19 -2.85
CA GLY A 59 6.10 -3.00 -1.43
C GLY A 59 7.26 -2.04 -1.15
N LEU A 60 7.83 -2.15 0.05
CA LEU A 60 8.93 -1.28 0.49
C LEU A 60 10.15 -1.39 -0.46
N ASP A 61 10.90 -0.30 -0.56
CA ASP A 61 12.13 -0.23 -1.36
C ASP A 61 13.32 -0.85 -0.61
N ILE A 62 13.18 -2.15 -0.32
CA ILE A 62 14.20 -2.96 0.34
C ILE A 62 14.99 -3.69 -0.74
N ASN A 63 16.31 -3.52 -0.72
CA ASN A 63 17.25 -4.29 -1.49
C ASN A 63 17.40 -5.67 -0.85
N THR A 64 16.63 -6.61 -1.38
CA THR A 64 16.62 -8.00 -0.90
C THR A 64 17.82 -8.83 -1.38
N GLU A 65 18.54 -8.37 -2.42
CA GLU A 65 19.72 -9.07 -2.95
C GLU A 65 20.96 -8.79 -2.10
N THR A 66 21.09 -7.58 -1.57
CA THR A 66 22.18 -7.21 -0.64
C THR A 66 21.64 -6.54 0.63
N PRO A 67 20.94 -7.26 1.52
CA PRO A 67 20.30 -6.68 2.70
C PRO A 67 21.31 -6.03 3.66
N LEU A 68 22.52 -6.59 3.75
CA LEU A 68 23.60 -6.09 4.62
C LEU A 68 24.13 -4.70 4.20
N ASN A 69 23.84 -4.26 2.98
CA ASN A 69 24.27 -2.97 2.46
C ASN A 69 23.23 -1.87 2.70
N GLN A 70 22.06 -2.19 3.27
CA GLN A 70 21.05 -1.20 3.62
C GLN A 70 21.14 -0.81 5.09
N ASP A 71 20.98 0.48 5.35
CA ASP A 71 20.91 1.01 6.70
C ASP A 71 19.69 0.42 7.45
N PRO A 72 19.90 -0.34 8.53
CA PRO A 72 18.81 -0.89 9.34
C PRO A 72 17.88 0.18 9.90
N HIS A 73 18.38 1.40 10.16
CA HIS A 73 17.55 2.50 10.62
C HIS A 73 16.58 2.98 9.55
N GLN A 74 17.01 3.01 8.28
CA GLN A 74 16.15 3.35 7.16
C GLN A 74 15.05 2.30 6.96
N ILE A 75 15.39 1.01 7.05
CA ILE A 75 14.41 -0.09 6.95
C ILE A 75 13.36 0.02 8.07
N ALA A 76 13.79 0.26 9.31
CA ALA A 76 12.89 0.43 10.44
C ALA A 76 12.00 1.68 10.30
N HIS A 77 12.57 2.78 9.80
CA HIS A 77 11.83 4.01 9.50
C HIS A 77 10.72 3.77 8.46
N ASP A 78 11.06 3.15 7.33
CA ASP A 78 10.11 2.88 6.26
C ASP A 78 9.01 1.89 6.68
N MET A 79 9.36 0.89 7.50
CA MET A 79 8.38 0.01 8.11
C MET A 79 7.41 0.78 9.02
N GLY A 80 7.93 1.71 9.83
CA GLY A 80 7.11 2.56 10.69
C GLY A 80 6.16 3.47 9.91
N LEU A 81 6.60 4.02 8.78
CA LEU A 81 5.74 4.79 7.87
C LEU A 81 4.64 3.94 7.26
N LEU A 82 4.97 2.73 6.79
CA LEU A 82 3.98 1.80 6.27
C LEU A 82 2.93 1.43 7.33
N GLN A 83 3.35 1.19 8.57
CA GLN A 83 2.43 0.91 9.67
C GLN A 83 1.47 2.06 9.94
N LYS A 84 1.96 3.30 9.93
CA LYS A 84 1.12 4.50 10.07
C LYS A 84 0.12 4.63 8.93
N LEU A 85 0.57 4.43 7.69
CA LEU A 85 -0.29 4.50 6.50
C LEU A 85 -1.39 3.43 6.53
N VAL A 86 -1.03 2.19 6.87
CA VAL A 86 -1.99 1.10 7.03
C VAL A 86 -3.00 1.38 8.14
N ALA A 87 -2.54 1.86 9.30
CA ALA A 87 -3.44 2.23 10.41
C ALA A 87 -4.40 3.36 10.02
N ARG A 88 -3.92 4.35 9.26
CA ARG A 88 -4.73 5.47 8.77
C ARG A 88 -5.82 5.02 7.80
N LEU A 89 -5.50 4.09 6.90
CA LEU A 89 -6.49 3.49 5.98
C LEU A 89 -7.54 2.67 6.72
N LEU A 90 -7.13 1.87 7.71
CA LEU A 90 -8.03 1.07 8.54
C LEU A 90 -9.06 1.91 9.33
N THR A 91 -8.73 3.16 9.62
CA THR A 91 -9.61 4.10 10.31
C THR A 91 -10.06 5.24 9.41
N PHE A 92 -10.01 5.07 8.10
CA PHE A 92 -10.40 6.11 7.15
C PHE A 92 -11.93 6.32 7.19
N PRO A 93 -12.44 7.56 7.17
CA PRO A 93 -13.87 7.83 7.40
C PRO A 93 -14.78 7.48 6.22
N LEU A 94 -14.22 7.19 5.05
CA LEU A 94 -14.96 6.80 3.85
C LEU A 94 -14.63 5.36 3.46
N PRO A 95 -15.56 4.64 2.80
CA PRO A 95 -15.25 3.34 2.20
C PRO A 95 -14.02 3.42 1.28
N THR A 96 -13.11 2.47 1.44
CA THR A 96 -11.85 2.40 0.71
C THR A 96 -11.78 1.16 -0.18
N ILE A 97 -11.32 1.33 -1.42
CA ILE A 97 -11.15 0.24 -2.39
C ILE A 97 -9.72 0.21 -2.91
N ALA A 98 -9.04 -0.92 -2.78
CA ALA A 98 -7.81 -1.21 -3.51
C ALA A 98 -8.15 -1.83 -4.88
N ALA A 99 -8.01 -1.03 -5.95
CA ALA A 99 -8.10 -1.49 -7.33
C ALA A 99 -6.73 -2.00 -7.80
N ILE A 100 -6.50 -3.30 -7.59
CA ILE A 100 -5.22 -3.97 -7.84
C ILE A 100 -5.09 -4.27 -9.33
N THR A 101 -4.32 -3.44 -10.03
CA THR A 101 -4.09 -3.51 -11.49
C THR A 101 -3.11 -4.62 -11.92
N GLY A 102 -2.39 -5.20 -10.96
CA GLY A 102 -1.39 -6.24 -11.21
C GLY A 102 -0.81 -6.79 -9.92
N HIS A 103 0.52 -6.83 -9.77
CA HIS A 103 1.14 -7.40 -8.58
C HIS A 103 1.04 -6.47 -7.36
N ALA A 104 0.75 -7.06 -6.20
CA ALA A 104 0.78 -6.42 -4.89
C ALA A 104 1.62 -7.31 -3.95
N PHE A 105 2.84 -6.87 -3.61
CA PHE A 105 3.79 -7.68 -2.85
C PHE A 105 4.22 -7.03 -1.54
N GLY A 106 4.35 -7.84 -0.48
CA GLY A 106 4.90 -7.42 0.81
C GLY A 106 4.14 -6.21 1.36
N GLY A 107 4.83 -5.07 1.52
CA GLY A 107 4.18 -3.83 1.95
C GLY A 107 3.02 -3.38 1.05
N GLY A 108 3.08 -3.64 -0.25
CA GLY A 108 2.00 -3.34 -1.19
C GLY A 108 0.79 -4.25 -1.00
N ALA A 109 1.03 -5.50 -0.57
CA ALA A 109 -0.02 -6.42 -0.18
C ALA A 109 -0.70 -6.00 1.13
N PHE A 110 0.07 -5.55 2.14
CA PHE A 110 -0.48 -4.97 3.37
C PHE A 110 -1.27 -3.68 3.11
N LEU A 111 -0.77 -2.81 2.23
CA LEU A 111 -1.50 -1.61 1.82
C LEU A 111 -2.86 -1.97 1.21
N ALA A 112 -2.91 -2.96 0.32
CA ALA A 112 -4.16 -3.44 -0.25
C ALA A 112 -5.08 -4.08 0.81
N LEU A 113 -4.55 -4.83 1.77
CA LEU A 113 -5.33 -5.42 2.87
C LEU A 113 -5.96 -4.37 3.79
N ALA A 114 -5.34 -3.21 3.92
CA ALA A 114 -5.86 -2.13 4.77
C ALA A 114 -7.15 -1.50 4.24
N HIS A 115 -7.54 -1.79 2.99
CA HIS A 115 -8.77 -1.28 2.39
C HIS A 115 -9.97 -2.19 2.72
N ASP A 116 -11.17 -1.61 2.76
CA ASP A 116 -12.43 -2.35 2.98
C ASP A 116 -12.68 -3.36 1.85
N TYR A 117 -12.45 -2.94 0.60
CA TYR A 117 -12.63 -3.77 -0.58
C TYR A 117 -11.34 -3.90 -1.37
N ARG A 118 -11.13 -5.08 -1.94
CA ARG A 118 -10.01 -5.38 -2.85
C ARG A 118 -10.58 -5.97 -4.12
N ILE A 119 -10.25 -5.37 -5.26
CA ILE A 119 -10.66 -5.87 -6.56
C ILE A 119 -9.41 -6.12 -7.38
N MET A 120 -9.31 -7.33 -7.91
CA MET A 120 -8.18 -7.77 -8.72
C MET A 120 -8.69 -8.60 -9.89
N SER A 121 -8.08 -8.42 -11.07
CA SER A 121 -8.42 -9.26 -12.23
C SER A 121 -7.86 -10.67 -12.05
N SER A 122 -8.69 -11.69 -12.30
CA SER A 122 -8.33 -13.10 -12.13
C SER A 122 -7.17 -13.59 -13.01
N GLY A 123 -6.83 -12.85 -14.09
CA GLY A 123 -5.80 -13.25 -15.04
C GLY A 123 -4.51 -12.42 -14.99
N ARG A 124 -4.40 -11.40 -14.13
CA ARG A 124 -3.26 -10.47 -14.14
C ARG A 124 -2.83 -10.04 -12.75
N GLY A 125 -1.66 -10.53 -12.33
CA GLY A 125 -0.99 -10.11 -11.10
C GLY A 125 -1.01 -11.19 -10.03
N TRP A 126 -0.26 -10.94 -8.97
CA TRP A 126 -0.24 -11.78 -7.77
C TRP A 126 -0.36 -10.88 -6.56
N TRP A 127 -1.22 -11.24 -5.62
CA TRP A 127 -1.21 -10.68 -4.28
C TRP A 127 -0.45 -11.64 -3.37
N CYS A 128 0.65 -11.20 -2.76
CA CYS A 128 1.53 -12.09 -2.00
C CYS A 128 2.23 -11.37 -0.85
N LEU A 129 2.37 -12.07 0.27
CA LEU A 129 3.19 -11.68 1.40
C LEU A 129 4.43 -12.59 1.45
N PRO A 130 5.52 -12.23 0.74
CA PRO A 130 6.73 -13.04 0.68
C PRO A 130 7.50 -13.09 2.02
N ALA A 131 6.96 -12.54 3.11
CA ALA A 131 7.61 -12.48 4.42
C ALA A 131 7.83 -13.86 5.08
N ALA A 132 7.24 -14.93 4.56
CA ALA A 132 7.65 -16.30 4.93
C ALA A 132 8.98 -16.75 4.26
N ILE A 133 9.48 -16.05 3.23
CA ILE A 133 10.55 -16.53 2.33
C ILE A 133 11.85 -15.69 2.42
N VAL A 134 11.82 -14.43 2.88
CA VAL A 134 13.03 -13.56 2.84
C VAL A 134 13.91 -13.66 4.10
N GLY A 135 13.60 -14.52 5.07
CA GLY A 135 14.46 -14.73 6.26
C GLY A 135 14.60 -13.52 7.20
N LEU A 136 14.03 -12.37 6.84
CA LEU A 136 13.82 -11.24 7.71
C LEU A 136 12.72 -11.61 8.72
N GLN A 137 13.12 -11.94 9.94
CA GLN A 137 12.22 -11.97 11.10
C GLN A 137 11.78 -10.53 11.39
N ILE A 138 10.87 -9.99 10.57
CA ILE A 138 10.21 -8.73 10.88
C ILE A 138 9.14 -9.09 11.89
N PRO A 139 9.28 -8.71 13.18
CA PRO A 139 8.18 -8.86 14.12
C PRO A 139 7.01 -8.04 13.58
N LEU A 140 6.00 -8.72 13.05
CA LEU A 140 4.77 -8.07 12.64
C LEU A 140 4.15 -7.46 13.88
N SER A 141 3.77 -6.19 13.81
CA SER A 141 3.02 -5.57 14.89
C SER A 141 1.69 -6.31 15.10
N THR A 142 1.08 -6.12 16.28
CA THR A 142 -0.25 -6.69 16.56
C THR A 142 -1.27 -6.31 15.48
N GLY A 143 -1.22 -5.07 14.98
CA GLY A 143 -2.11 -4.61 13.91
C GLY A 143 -1.89 -5.33 12.57
N PHE A 144 -0.64 -5.55 12.16
CA PHE A 144 -0.35 -6.30 10.93
C PHE A 144 -0.74 -7.77 11.07
N THR A 145 -0.58 -8.34 12.26
CA THR A 145 -1.00 -9.72 12.53
C THR A 145 -2.52 -9.86 12.51
N ALA A 146 -3.26 -8.85 13.01
CA ALA A 146 -4.72 -8.82 12.97
C ALA A 146 -5.24 -8.78 11.53
N LEU A 147 -4.64 -7.95 10.67
CA LEU A 147 -4.98 -7.88 9.24
C LEU A 147 -4.91 -9.23 8.50
N LEU A 148 -4.02 -10.13 8.93
CA LEU A 148 -3.89 -11.46 8.32
C LEU A 148 -5.03 -12.41 8.70
N ARG A 149 -5.62 -12.26 9.89
CA ARG A 149 -6.71 -13.13 10.35
C ARG A 149 -8.00 -12.90 9.58
N ASP A 150 -8.24 -11.67 9.13
CA ASP A 150 -9.44 -11.27 8.40
C ASP A 150 -9.27 -11.36 6.87
N SER A 151 -8.20 -12.02 6.40
CA SER A 151 -7.88 -12.15 4.97
C SER A 151 -8.47 -13.39 4.27
N HIS A 152 -9.32 -14.15 4.96
CA HIS A 152 -10.01 -15.35 4.46
C HIS A 152 -11.28 -15.03 3.67
#